data_AF-A0A417V803-F1
#
_entry.id   AF-A0A417V803-F1
#
_cell.length_a   1.000
_cell.length_b   1.000
_cell.length_c   1.000
_cell.angle_alpha   90.00
_cell.angle_beta   90.00
_cell.angle_gamma   90.00
#
_symmetry.space_group_name_H-M   'P 1'
#
loop_
_entity.id
_entity.type
_entity.pdbx_description
1 polymer ?
#
loop_
_entity_poly.entity_id
_entity_poly.type
_entity_poly.pdbx_seq_one_letter_code
_entity_poly.pdbx_strand_id
1 'polypeptide(L)' 'MIRNNRTAMNAYKKTREKHGGERPCCVVCGEAMDPEDDETEWSRTKRRTDCFVHRHCVKHWGDV' A
#
# COMPACT_ATOMS: atom_id res chain seq x y z
N MET A 1 10.28 -2.34 -14.79
CA MET A 1 9.13 -2.00 -13.92
C MET A 1 9.35 -0.59 -13.40
N ILE A 2 8.45 0.34 -13.67
CA ILE A 2 8.60 1.74 -13.26
C ILE A 2 8.50 1.77 -11.73
N ARG A 3 9.63 2.03 -11.05
CA ARG A 3 9.70 2.36 -9.62
C ARG A 3 8.98 3.68 -9.39
N ASN A 4 7.65 3.66 -9.38
CA ASN A 4 6.84 4.86 -9.26
C ASN A 4 6.61 5.21 -7.79
N ASN A 5 7.70 5.24 -7.01
CA ASN A 5 7.66 5.43 -5.56
C ASN A 5 6.98 6.76 -5.19
N ARG A 6 7.12 7.79 -6.06
CA ARG A 6 6.42 9.08 -5.90
C ARG A 6 4.90 8.97 -5.94
N THR A 7 4.34 8.08 -6.76
CA THR A 7 2.88 7.93 -6.91
C THR A 7 2.30 7.16 -5.74
N ALA A 8 2.99 6.11 -5.27
CA ALA A 8 2.62 5.37 -4.06
C ALA A 8 2.66 6.27 -2.82
N MET A 9 3.71 7.08 -2.66
CA MET A 9 3.83 8.06 -1.57
C MET A 9 2.70 9.11 -1.59
N ASN A 10 2.35 9.65 -2.77
CA ASN A 10 1.24 10.59 -2.88
C ASN A 10 -0.11 9.96 -2.51
N ALA A 11 -0.36 8.72 -2.95
CA ALA A 11 -1.56 7.99 -2.58
C ALA A 11 -1.60 7.72 -1.07
N TYR A 12 -0.47 7.35 -0.47
CA TYR A 12 -0.38 7.12 0.97
C TYR A 12 -0.74 8.37 1.77
N LYS A 13 -0.13 9.53 1.44
CA LYS A 13 -0.42 10.81 2.13
C LYS A 13 -1.91 11.12 2.08
N LYS A 14 -2.52 11.01 0.90
CA LYS A 14 -3.95 11.26 0.71
C LYS A 14 -4.84 10.30 1.50
N THR A 15 -4.51 9.01 1.52
CA THR A 15 -5.27 8.02 2.30
C THR A 15 -5.13 8.33 3.80
N ARG A 16 -3.92 8.61 4.28
CA ARG A 16 -3.67 8.98 5.67
C ARG A 16 -4.48 10.22 6.09
N GLU A 17 -4.49 11.27 5.27
CA GLU A 17 -5.30 12.48 5.51
C GLU A 17 -6.80 12.17 5.58
N LYS A 18 -7.31 11.36 4.64
CA LYS A 18 -8.73 10.96 4.60
C LYS A 18 -9.15 10.17 5.85
N HIS A 19 -8.24 9.38 6.41
CA HIS A 19 -8.48 8.52 7.56
C HIS A 19 -7.97 9.13 8.88
N GLY A 20 -7.96 10.47 8.99
CA GLY A 20 -7.68 11.15 10.27
C GLY A 20 -6.24 11.01 10.77
N GLY A 21 -5.28 10.74 9.88
CA GLY A 21 -3.88 10.56 10.22
C GLY A 21 -3.47 9.10 10.45
N GLU A 22 -4.41 8.15 10.42
CA GLU A 22 -4.16 6.72 10.56
C GLU A 22 -3.30 6.18 9.41
N ARG A 23 -2.35 5.30 9.74
CA ARG A 23 -1.48 4.69 8.73
C ARG A 23 -2.30 3.70 7.89
N PRO A 24 -2.28 3.79 6.55
CA PRO A 24 -2.77 2.73 5.70
C PRO A 24 -2.16 1.37 6.08
N CYS A 25 -2.96 0.32 6.04
CA CYS A 25 -2.52 -1.05 6.31
C CYS A 25 -2.35 -1.86 5.02
N CYS A 26 -1.50 -2.88 5.08
CA CYS A 26 -1.39 -3.90 4.06
C CYS A 26 -2.72 -4.65 3.95
N VAL A 27 -3.28 -4.75 2.74
CA VAL A 27 -4.56 -5.47 2.54
C VAL A 27 -4.46 -6.99 2.73
N VAL A 28 -3.24 -7.53 2.88
CA VAL A 28 -3.00 -8.97 3.02
C VAL A 28 -2.75 -9.35 4.48
N CYS A 29 -1.79 -8.71 5.15
CA CYS A 29 -1.44 -9.04 6.54
C CYS A 29 -2.08 -8.12 7.58
N GLY A 30 -2.67 -6.99 7.19
CA GLY A 30 -3.28 -6.02 8.12
C GLY A 30 -2.29 -5.09 8.84
N GLU A 31 -0.99 -5.34 8.72
CA GLU A 31 0.04 -4.51 9.36
C GLU A 31 0.15 -3.13 8.73
N ALA A 32 0.55 -2.14 9.54
CA ALA A 32 0.70 -0.76 9.11
C ALA A 32 1.81 -0.62 8.06
N MET A 33 1.51 0.05 6.95
CA MET A 33 2.45 0.26 5.86
C MET A 33 3.44 1.38 6.19
N ASP A 34 4.69 1.20 5.80
CA ASP A 34 5.66 2.27 5.65
C ASP A 34 5.74 2.68 4.17
N PRO A 35 5.38 3.92 3.82
CA PRO A 35 5.40 4.37 2.43
C PRO A 35 6.80 4.59 1.84
N GLU A 36 7.83 4.64 2.68
CA GLU A 36 9.23 4.78 2.22
C GLU A 36 9.92 3.42 2.05
N ASP A 37 9.31 2.35 2.55
CA ASP A 37 9.76 0.97 2.38
C ASP A 37 9.72 0.56 0.89
N ASP A 38 10.82 -0.01 0.40
CA ASP A 38 10.97 -0.44 -0.99
C ASP A 38 10.19 -1.72 -1.34
N GLU A 39 9.67 -2.40 -0.31
CA GLU A 39 8.73 -3.49 -0.41
C GLU A 39 7.26 -3.01 -0.44
N THR A 40 7.00 -1.72 -0.29
CA THR A 40 5.64 -1.17 -0.43
C THR A 40 5.23 -1.04 -1.89
N GLU A 41 4.12 -1.69 -2.22
CA GLU A 41 3.42 -1.54 -3.49
C GLU A 41 2.05 -0.91 -3.31
N TRP A 42 1.63 -0.15 -4.31
CA TRP A 42 0.34 0.51 -4.35
C TRP A 42 -0.35 0.24 -5.68
N SER A 43 -1.65 -0.01 -5.60
CA SER A 43 -2.54 -0.05 -6.75
C SER A 43 -3.83 0.69 -6.43
N ARG A 44 -4.55 1.12 -7.48
CA ARG A 44 -5.85 1.76 -7.33
C ARG A 44 -6.91 0.97 -8.06
N THR A 45 -7.98 0.64 -7.36
CA THR A 45 -9.10 -0.13 -7.94
C THR A 45 -9.92 0.73 -8.90
N LYS A 46 -10.74 0.08 -9.75
CA LYS A 46 -11.72 0.77 -10.62
C LYS A 46 -12.67 1.69 -9.85
N ARG A 47 -12.98 1.35 -8.58
CA ARG A 47 -13.83 2.17 -7.69
C ARG A 47 -13.07 3.28 -6.98
N ARG A 48 -11.81 3.55 -7.39
CA ARG A 48 -10.94 4.62 -6.87
C ARG A 48 -10.48 4.41 -5.42
N THR A 49 -10.53 3.18 -4.92
CA THR A 49 -9.93 2.80 -3.64
C THR A 49 -8.44 2.57 -3.81
N ASP A 50 -7.64 3.19 -2.95
CA ASP A 50 -6.19 2.98 -2.89
C ASP A 50 -5.91 1.73 -2.04
N CYS A 51 -5.13 0.79 -2.59
CA CYS A 51 -4.75 -0.46 -1.95
C CYS A 51 -3.24 -0.49 -1.80
N PHE A 52 -2.77 -0.75 -0.59
CA PHE A 52 -1.35 -0.86 -0.25
C PHE A 52 -1.03 -2.29 0.13
N VAL A 53 0.14 -2.78 -0.26
CA VAL A 53 0.55 -4.15 0.00
C VAL A 53 2.07 -4.25 0.16
N HIS A 54 2.54 -5.07 1.08
CA HIS A 54 3.93 -5.48 1.07
C HIS A 54 4.14 -6.53 -0.03
N ARG A 55 5.17 -6.35 -0.86
CA ARG A 55 5.48 -7.26 -1.96
C ARG A 55 5.66 -8.71 -1.49
N HIS A 56 6.29 -8.91 -0.32
CA HIS A 56 6.44 -10.24 0.26
C HIS A 56 5.10 -10.89 0.63
N CYS A 57 4.10 -10.11 1.07
CA CYS A 57 2.77 -10.65 1.38
C CYS A 57 2.06 -11.18 0.14
N VAL A 58 2.23 -10.55 -1.03
CA VAL A 58 1.70 -11.07 -2.29
C VAL A 58 2.45 -12.31 -2.73
N LYS A 59 3.79 -12.28 -2.63
CA LYS A 59 4.66 -13.38 -3.07
C LYS A 59 4.34 -14.70 -2.35
N HIS A 60 3.98 -14.62 -1.07
CA HIS A 60 3.67 -15.77 -0.22
C HIS A 60 2.17 -15.95 0.02
N TRP A 61 1.32 -15.26 -0.75
CA TRP A 61 -0.12 -15.37 -0.58
C TRP A 61 -0.59 -16.77 -0.98
N GLY A 62 -1.02 -17.55 0.01
CA GLY A 62 -1.58 -18.89 -0.21
C GLY A 62 -0.56 -20.01 -0.10
N ASP A 63 0.68 -19.68 0.32
CA ASP A 63 1.62 -20.67 0.84
C ASP A 63 1.08 -21.13 2.22
N VAL A 64 0.22 -22.17 2.20
CA VAL A 64 -0.30 -22.91 3.37
C VAL A 64 0.20 -24.34 3.36
#